data_AF-A0A7L2IVJ9-F1
#
_entry.id   AF-A0A7L2IVJ9-F1
#
_cell.length_a   1.000
_cell.length_b   1.000
_cell.length_c   1.000
_cell.angle_alpha   90.00
_cell.angle_beta   90.00
_cell.angle_gamma   90.00
#
_symmetry.space_group_name_H-M   'P 1'
#
loop_
_entity.id
_entity.type
_entity.pdbx_description
1 polymer ?
#
loop_
_entity_poly.entity_id
_entity_poly.type
_entity_poly.pdbx_seq_one_letter_code
_entity_poly.pdbx_strand_id
1 'polypeptide(L)'
;LKNPSTKTLVYNAALVGRDADDFSLPKGNTITIAPKRQTTINVEFTSRFLRPAEAVLLLISKRVGGIHGAALTFFLKSEIKHIEPAGTLKCKSPCYEL
;
A
#
# COMPACT_ATOMS: atom_id res chain seq x y z
N LEU A 1 7.06 11.01 -4.37
CA LEU A 1 7.48 10.84 -5.78
C LEU A 1 7.76 12.19 -6.42
N LYS A 2 8.84 12.30 -7.21
CA LYS A 2 9.23 13.55 -7.88
C LYS A 2 9.21 13.36 -9.40
N ASN A 3 8.76 14.37 -10.13
CA ASN A 3 8.86 14.45 -11.58
C ASN A 3 9.93 15.48 -11.97
N PRO A 4 11.18 15.06 -12.23
CA PRO A 4 12.24 15.96 -12.66
C PRO A 4 12.12 16.37 -14.14
N SER A 5 11.23 15.73 -14.91
CA SER A 5 11.10 15.97 -16.35
C SER A 5 10.34 17.27 -16.65
N THR A 6 10.39 17.68 -17.92
CA THR A 6 9.69 18.87 -18.46
C THR A 6 8.26 18.59 -18.90
N LYS A 7 7.80 17.34 -18.80
CA LYS A 7 6.47 16.92 -19.23
C LYS A 7 5.73 16.22 -18.08
N THR A 8 4.42 16.12 -18.18
CA THR A 8 3.60 15.43 -17.17
C THR A 8 3.89 13.94 -17.16
N LEU A 9 4.08 13.37 -15.98
CA LEU A 9 4.15 11.93 -15.79
C LEU A 9 2.82 11.41 -15.27
N VAL A 10 2.36 10.30 -15.87
CA VAL A 10 1.15 9.59 -15.43
C VAL A 10 1.53 8.15 -15.15
N TYR A 11 1.17 7.66 -13.96
CA TYR A 11 1.37 6.28 -13.55
C TYR A 11 0.03 5.62 -13.26
N ASN A 12 -0.10 4.36 -13.68
CA ASN A 12 -1.06 3.43 -13.10
C ASN A 12 -0.37 2.67 -11.97
N ALA A 13 -0.96 2.70 -10.79
CA ALA A 13 -0.55 1.92 -9.64
C ALA A 13 -1.28 0.57 -9.59
N ALA A 14 -0.56 -0.45 -9.14
CA ALA A 14 -1.11 -1.75 -8.80
C ALA A 14 -0.47 -2.23 -7.50
N LEU A 15 -1.27 -2.81 -6.62
CA LEU A 15 -0.80 -3.56 -5.47
C LEU A 15 -0.81 -5.04 -5.87
N VAL A 16 0.33 -5.71 -5.72
CA VAL A 16 0.50 -7.12 -6.09
C VAL A 16 1.24 -7.85 -4.98
N GLY A 17 1.01 -9.16 -4.86
CA GLY A 17 1.58 -9.98 -3.80
C GLY A 17 0.53 -10.73 -3.00
N ARG A 18 0.98 -11.58 -2.08
CA ARG A 18 0.10 -12.46 -1.29
C ARG A 18 -0.87 -11.66 -0.42
N ASP A 19 -0.37 -10.62 0.24
CA ASP A 19 -1.14 -9.84 1.20
C ASP A 19 -1.59 -8.49 0.58
N ALA A 20 -1.65 -8.39 -0.75
CA ALA A 20 -1.99 -7.14 -1.45
C ALA A 20 -3.37 -6.58 -1.07
N ASP A 21 -4.33 -7.47 -0.79
CA ASP A 21 -5.69 -7.10 -0.37
C ASP A 21 -5.73 -6.43 1.02
N ASP A 22 -4.66 -6.53 1.81
CA ASP A 22 -4.52 -5.80 3.08
C ASP A 22 -4.08 -4.34 2.88
N PHE A 23 -3.69 -3.97 1.65
CA PHE A 23 -3.26 -2.62 1.31
C PHE A 23 -4.26 -1.94 0.37
N SER A 24 -4.38 -0.62 0.45
CA SER A 24 -5.26 0.13 -0.43
C SER A 24 -4.66 1.48 -0.85
N LEU A 25 -5.20 2.02 -1.95
CA LEU A 25 -4.87 3.35 -2.48
C LEU A 25 -6.14 4.22 -2.41
N PRO A 26 -6.36 4.98 -1.31
CA PRO A 26 -7.62 5.67 -1.06
C PRO A 26 -7.96 6.74 -2.11
N LYS A 27 -6.93 7.28 -2.79
CA LYS A 27 -7.09 8.29 -3.86
C LYS A 27 -7.21 7.68 -5.26
N GLY A 28 -7.35 6.35 -5.34
CA GLY A 28 -7.39 5.60 -6.58
C GLY A 28 -6.02 5.23 -7.13
N ASN A 29 -6.02 4.56 -8.27
CA ASN A 29 -4.85 3.92 -8.87
C ASN A 29 -4.11 4.78 -9.91
N THR A 30 -4.58 5.99 -10.22
CA THR A 30 -3.94 6.86 -11.22
C THR A 30 -3.23 8.02 -10.55
N ILE A 31 -1.93 8.15 -10.81
CA ILE A 31 -1.09 9.22 -10.23
C ILE A 31 -0.60 10.11 -11.36
N THR A 32 -0.95 11.39 -11.30
CA THR A 32 -0.49 12.40 -12.25
C THR A 32 0.44 13.38 -11.54
N ILE A 33 1.62 13.60 -12.12
CA ILE A 33 2.63 14.51 -11.58
C ILE A 33 3.01 15.51 -12.67
N ALA A 34 2.64 16.77 -12.47
CA ALA A 34 3.01 17.86 -13.37
C ALA A 34 4.55 18.02 -13.49
N PRO A 35 5.04 18.65 -14.58
CA PRO A 35 6.48 18.92 -14.77
C PRO A 35 7.09 19.62 -13.55
N LYS A 36 8.30 19.20 -13.16
CA LYS A 36 9.06 19.81 -12.05
C LYS A 36 8.33 19.83 -10.70
N ARG A 37 7.28 19.02 -10.53
CA ARG A 37 6.51 18.89 -9.28
C ARG A 37 6.77 17.56 -8.59
N GLN A 38 6.25 17.45 -7.37
CA GLN A 38 6.28 16.24 -6.57
C GLN A 38 4.90 15.97 -5.98
N THR A 39 4.64 14.71 -5.64
CA THR A 39 3.42 14.27 -4.99
C THR A 39 3.72 13.17 -3.98
N THR A 40 2.78 12.95 -3.05
CA THR A 40 2.80 11.86 -2.08
C THR A 40 1.71 10.85 -2.45
N ILE A 41 2.05 9.57 -2.40
CA ILE A 41 1.08 8.48 -2.50
C ILE A 41 0.81 8.01 -1.08
N ASN A 42 -0.45 8.03 -0.68
CA ASN A 42 -0.89 7.40 0.55
C ASN A 42 -1.21 5.94 0.24
N VAL A 43 -0.60 5.03 0.99
CA VAL A 43 -0.91 3.60 1.00
C VAL A 43 -1.47 3.30 2.37
N GLU A 44 -2.68 2.78 2.42
CA GLU A 44 -3.30 2.37 3.68
C GLU A 44 -3.11 0.87 3.87
N PHE A 45 -2.99 0.44 5.13
CA PHE A 45 -2.87 -0.95 5.51
C PHE A 45 -3.95 -1.27 6.53
N THR A 46 -4.70 -2.35 6.30
CA THR A 46 -5.68 -2.90 7.23
C THR A 46 -5.19 -4.26 7.70
N SER A 47 -4.89 -4.39 9.00
CA SER A 47 -4.45 -5.66 9.54
C SER A 47 -5.62 -6.65 9.68
N ARG A 48 -5.44 -7.86 9.12
CA ARG A 48 -6.29 -9.03 9.40
C ARG A 48 -5.67 -10.01 10.39
N PHE A 49 -4.34 -10.03 10.47
CA PHE A 49 -3.58 -10.99 11.28
C PHE A 49 -2.43 -10.28 12.01
N LEU A 50 -1.96 -10.88 13.09
CA LEU A 50 -0.79 -10.39 13.86
C LEU A 50 0.54 -10.57 13.11
N ARG A 51 0.59 -11.44 12.10
CA ARG A 51 1.80 -11.64 11.29
C ARG A 51 2.05 -10.42 10.37
N PRO A 52 3.31 -10.10 10.05
CA PRO A 52 3.63 -9.14 9.01
C PRO A 52 2.95 -9.50 7.68
N ALA A 53 2.40 -8.49 7.01
CA ALA A 53 1.86 -8.57 5.66
C ALA A 53 2.87 -8.01 4.66
N GLU A 54 3.04 -8.68 3.53
CA GLU A 54 3.97 -8.28 2.48
C GLU A 54 3.29 -8.13 1.11
N ALA A 55 3.57 -7.01 0.46
CA ALA A 55 3.04 -6.68 -0.86
C ALA A 55 4.05 -5.83 -1.65
N VAL A 56 3.73 -5.56 -2.91
CA VAL A 56 4.51 -4.71 -3.80
C VAL A 56 3.59 -3.68 -4.42
N LEU A 57 3.96 -2.41 -4.30
CA LEU A 57 3.35 -1.32 -5.07
C LEU A 57 4.14 -1.12 -6.36
N LEU A 58 3.50 -1.42 -7.49
CA LEU A 58 4.03 -1.20 -8.83
C LEU A 58 3.42 0.06 -9.44
N LEU A 59 4.25 0.97 -9.93
CA LEU A 59 3.84 2.16 -10.68
C LEU A 59 4.30 2.00 -12.12
N ILE A 60 3.36 1.72 -13.01
CA ILE A 60 3.62 1.55 -14.45
C ILE A 60 3.32 2.88 -15.14
N SER A 61 4.33 3.46 -15.79
CA SER A 61 4.11 4.71 -16.52
C SER A 61 3.18 4.49 -17.71
N LYS A 62 2.23 5.42 -17.90
CA LYS A 62 1.50 5.53 -19.16
C LYS A 62 2.35 6.32 -20.14
N ARG A 63 2.50 5.81 -21.36
CA ARG A 63 3.09 6.57 -22.47
C ARG A 63 2.15 7.71 -22.83
N VAL A 64 2.47 8.93 -22.40
CA VAL A 64 1.77 10.15 -22.83
C VAL A 64 2.80 11.04 -23.53
N GLY A 65 2.63 11.27 -24.84
CA GLY A 65 3.48 12.20 -25.60
C GLY A 65 4.95 11.77 -25.77
N GLY A 66 5.22 10.46 -25.95
CA GLY A 66 6.54 9.91 -26.31
C GLY A 66 7.55 9.73 -25.16
N ILE A 67 7.17 10.05 -23.92
CA ILE A 67 8.04 9.80 -22.76
C ILE A 67 7.95 8.34 -22.36
N HIS A 68 9.11 7.72 -22.19
CA HIS A 68 9.24 6.46 -21.49
C HIS A 68 9.42 6.78 -20.00
N GLY A 69 8.35 6.70 -19.21
CA GLY A 69 8.52 6.65 -17.76
C GLY A 69 8.99 5.26 -17.37
N ALA A 70 10.01 5.15 -16.52
CA ALA A 70 10.40 3.86 -15.97
C ALA A 70 9.28 3.32 -15.07
N ALA A 71 9.12 1.99 -15.01
CA ALA A 71 8.32 1.39 -13.96
C ALA A 71 9.04 1.57 -12.62
N LEU A 72 8.29 1.92 -11.57
CA LEU A 72 8.81 2.00 -10.21
C LEU A 72 8.18 0.91 -9.36
N THR A 73 9.00 0.28 -8.52
CA THR A 73 8.56 -0.83 -7.66
C THR A 73 8.95 -0.53 -6.23
N PHE A 74 7.99 -0.64 -5.31
CA PHE A 74 8.19 -0.44 -3.88
C PHE A 74 7.76 -1.70 -3.14
N PHE A 75 8.65 -2.25 -2.32
CA PHE A 75 8.31 -3.33 -1.42
C PHE A 75 7.59 -2.76 -0.19
N LEU A 76 6.46 -3.36 0.16
CA LEU A 76 5.64 -3.01 1.31
C LEU A 76 5.71 -4.13 2.32
N LYS A 77 6.06 -3.81 3.57
CA LYS A 77 6.07 -4.74 4.69
C LYS A 77 5.46 -4.06 5.90
N SER A 78 4.39 -4.63 6.43
CA SER A 78 3.80 -4.15 7.67
C SER A 78 4.54 -4.69 8.89
N GLU A 79 4.54 -3.91 9.96
CA GLU A 79 5.06 -4.31 11.26
C GLU A 79 4.02 -3.92 12.32
N ILE A 80 3.47 -4.91 13.01
CA ILE A 80 2.51 -4.69 14.08
C ILE A 80 3.26 -4.84 15.40
N LYS A 81 3.53 -3.72 16.07
CA LYS A 81 4.27 -3.70 17.34
C LYS A 81 3.36 -3.87 18.55
N HIS A 82 2.15 -3.34 18.46
CA HIS A 82 1.18 -3.34 19.55
C HIS A 82 -0.24 -3.23 18.98
N ILE A 83 -1.20 -3.93 19.60
CA ILE A 83 -2.63 -3.77 19.33
C ILE A 83 -3.30 -3.49 20.67
N GLU A 84 -3.88 -2.31 20.80
CA GLU A 84 -4.69 -1.95 21.97
C GLU A 84 -6.04 -2.66 21.89
N PRO A 85 -6.42 -3.48 22.89
CA PRO A 85 -7.74 -4.08 22.92
C PRO A 85 -8.81 -3.01 23.18
N ALA A 86 -9.89 -3.02 22.39
CA ALA A 86 -11.02 -2.12 22.60
C ALA A 86 -11.79 -2.40 23.91
N GLY A 87 -11.64 -3.60 24.46
CA GLY A 87 -12.23 -4.03 25.72
C GLY A 87 -11.75 -5.43 26.10
N THR A 88 -11.89 -5.78 27.38
CA THR A 88 -11.55 -7.12 27.87
C THR A 88 -12.74 -7.73 28.59
N LEU A 89 -13.02 -9.01 28.32
CA LEU A 89 -14.06 -9.78 28.97
C LEU A 89 -13.41 -10.94 29.75
N LYS A 90 -13.74 -11.05 31.04
CA LYS A 90 -13.29 -12.18 31.86
C LYS A 90 -14.34 -13.29 31.78
N CYS A 91 -13.93 -14.46 31.28
CA CYS A 91 -14.76 -15.66 31.22
C CYS A 91 -14.11 -16.80 32.02
N LYS A 92 -14.93 -17.67 32.61
CA LYS A 92 -14.50 -18.93 33.21
C LYS A 92 -15.29 -20.06 32.56
N SER A 93 -14.63 -21.13 32.15
CA SER A 93 -15.26 -22.38 31.72
C SER A 93 -14.63 -23.54 32.46
N PRO A 94 -15.35 -24.63 32.76
CA PRO A 94 -14.72 -25.86 33.18
C PRO A 94 -13.73 -26.31 32.09
N CYS A 95 -12.54 -26.76 32.51
CA CYS A 95 -11.67 -27.54 31.64
C CYS A 95 -12.26 -28.96 31.51
N TYR A 96 -11.78 -29.72 30.53
CA TYR A 96 -12.20 -31.10 30.22
C TYR A 96 -12.70 -31.87 31.46
N GLU A 97 -13.97 -32.23 31.47
CA GLU A 97 -14.57 -33.08 32.52
C GLU A 97 -14.38 -34.55 32.11
N LEU A 98 -13.80 -35.36 33.01
CA LEU A 98 -13.52 -36.80 32.81
C LEU A 98 -14.73 -37.66 33.19
#